data_AF-A0A2A2KCD9-F1
#
_entry.id   AF-A0A2A2KCD9-F1
#
_cell.length_a   1.000
_cell.length_b   1.000
_cell.length_c   1.000
_cell.angle_alpha   90.00
_cell.angle_beta   90.00
_cell.angle_gamma   90.00
#
_symmetry.space_group_name_H-M   'P 1'
#
loop_
_entity.id
_entity.type
_entity.pdbx_description
1 polymer ?
#
loop_
_entity_poly.entity_id
_entity_poly.type
_entity_poly.pdbx_seq_one_letter_code
_entity_poly.pdbx_strand_id
1 'polypeptide(L)' 'MVSAAIEAQTGLVPELSTSGGTSDARFLSKLCPTVEFGLLNATMHQVDEAVAIADLETLTTIYADIITRAA' A
#
# COMPACT_ATOMS: atom_id res chain seq x y z
N MET A 1 6.56 10.30 -3.99
CA MET A 1 7.10 9.72 -2.75
C MET A 1 6.75 8.25 -2.63
N VAL A 2 5.47 7.89 -2.52
CA VAL A 2 5.03 6.49 -2.37
C VAL A 2 5.46 5.59 -3.54
N SER A 3 5.14 5.96 -4.79
CA SER A 3 5.54 5.15 -5.96
C SER A 3 7.05 4.96 -6.08
N ALA A 4 7.84 5.98 -5.74
CA ALA A 4 9.29 5.90 -5.76
C ALA A 4 9.85 4.96 -4.67
N ALA A 5 9.22 4.92 -3.49
CA ALA A 5 9.59 3.97 -2.43
C ALA A 5 9.23 2.53 -2.85
N ILE A 6 8.06 2.33 -3.45
CA ILE A 6 7.64 1.02 -3.98
C ILE A 6 8.65 0.54 -5.04
N GLU A 7 8.96 1.38 -6.03
CA GLU A 7 9.91 1.06 -7.09
C GLU A 7 11.32 0.80 -6.53
N ALA A 8 11.78 1.57 -5.54
CA ALA A 8 13.09 1.36 -4.92
C ALA A 8 13.22 0.03 -4.18
N GLN A 9 12.16 -0.43 -3.50
CA GLN A 9 12.20 -1.68 -2.73
C GLN A 9 11.87 -2.92 -3.58
N THR A 10 11.11 -2.76 -4.67
CA THR A 10 10.58 -3.90 -5.44
C THR A 10 11.11 -3.98 -6.87
N GLY A 11 11.64 -2.89 -7.41
CA GLY A 11 11.97 -2.75 -8.84
C GLY A 11 10.75 -2.62 -9.76
N LEU A 12 9.55 -2.50 -9.20
CA LEU A 12 8.29 -2.44 -9.93
C LEU A 12 7.68 -1.04 -9.85
N VAL A 13 7.24 -0.52 -11.00
CA VAL A 13 6.44 0.71 -11.05
C VAL A 13 4.99 0.36 -10.71
N PRO A 14 4.40 0.92 -9.64
CA PRO A 14 3.02 0.59 -9.27
C PRO A 14 2.03 1.20 -10.27
N GLU A 15 1.00 0.43 -10.62
CA GLU A 15 -0.16 0.93 -11.35
C GLU A 15 -1.01 1.85 -10.46
N LEU A 16 -1.38 3.03 -10.97
CA LEU A 16 -2.32 3.91 -10.28
C LEU A 16 -3.74 3.49 -10.62
N SER A 17 -4.49 3.05 -9.62
CA SER A 17 -5.85 2.55 -9.77
C SER A 17 -6.84 3.25 -8.83
N THR A 18 -8.11 3.24 -9.23
CA THR A 18 -9.27 3.58 -8.39
C THR A 18 -10.27 2.41 -8.30
N SER A 19 -9.84 1.21 -8.72
CA SER A 19 -10.62 -0.03 -8.64
C SER A 19 -10.59 -0.64 -7.24
N GLY A 20 -11.39 -1.69 -7.03
CA GLY A 20 -11.50 -2.39 -5.75
C GLY A 20 -12.69 -1.93 -4.91
N GLY A 21 -12.57 -2.09 -3.58
CA GLY A 21 -13.58 -1.67 -2.62
C GLY A 21 -13.53 -0.18 -2.29
N THR A 22 -14.18 0.21 -1.20
CA THR A 22 -14.07 1.56 -0.64
C THR A 22 -13.30 1.53 0.67
N SER A 23 -12.56 2.58 0.98
CA SER A 23 -11.94 2.80 2.29
C SER A 23 -12.47 4.06 2.97
N ASP A 24 -11.97 4.33 4.18
CA ASP A 24 -12.21 5.59 4.89
C ASP A 24 -11.47 6.80 4.28
N ALA A 25 -10.64 6.59 3.25
CA ALA A 25 -10.03 7.67 2.46
C ALA A 25 -11.08 8.64 1.89
N ARG A 26 -12.32 8.18 1.63
CA ARG A 26 -13.42 9.06 1.20
C ARG A 26 -13.76 10.15 2.23
N PHE A 27 -13.48 9.92 3.51
CA PHE A 27 -13.67 10.90 4.57
C PHE A 27 -12.41 11.76 4.76
N LEU A 28 -11.24 11.11 4.79
CA LEU A 28 -9.94 11.77 5.02
C LEU A 28 -9.49 12.68 3.88
N SER A 29 -9.88 12.38 2.64
CA SER A 29 -9.55 13.19 1.45
C SER A 29 -10.07 14.62 1.51
N LYS A 30 -11.06 14.91 2.38
CA LYS A 30 -11.53 16.27 2.66
C LYS A 30 -10.56 17.08 3.54
N LEU A 31 -9.65 16.40 4.24
CA LEU A 31 -8.70 16.98 5.18
C LEU A 31 -7.29 17.05 4.61
N CYS A 32 -6.87 16.04 3.83
CA CYS A 32 -5.54 15.98 3.24
C CYS A 32 -5.50 15.11 1.97
N PRO A 33 -4.48 15.28 1.11
CA PRO A 33 -4.22 14.34 0.02
C PRO A 33 -4.09 12.92 0.56
N THR A 34 -4.83 11.98 -0.04
CA THR A 34 -4.88 10.58 0.41
C THR A 34 -4.50 9.64 -0.73
N VAL A 35 -3.79 8.58 -0.40
CA VAL A 35 -3.44 7.47 -1.30
C VAL A 35 -3.54 6.17 -0.52
N GLU A 36 -3.81 5.08 -1.23
CA GLU A 36 -3.88 3.73 -0.65
C GLU A 36 -2.81 2.83 -1.27
N PHE A 37 -2.19 2.02 -0.42
CA PHE A 37 -1.17 1.04 -0.76
C PHE A 37 -1.12 0.00 0.35
N GLY A 38 -0.92 -1.27 0.03
CA GLY A 38 -0.93 -2.36 1.01
C GLY A 38 -0.64 -3.73 0.40
N LEU A 39 -0.97 -4.78 1.14
CA LEU A 39 -0.78 -6.19 0.75
C LEU A 39 -1.71 -6.61 -0.38
N LEU A 40 -1.42 -7.79 -0.97
CA LEU A 40 -2.33 -8.46 -1.88
C LEU A 40 -3.65 -8.78 -1.17
N ASN A 41 -4.76 -8.46 -1.83
CA ASN A 41 -6.11 -8.61 -1.30
C ASN A 41 -6.82 -9.89 -1.77
N ALA A 42 -6.09 -10.84 -2.38
CA ALA A 42 -6.66 -12.00 -3.06
C ALA A 42 -7.53 -12.90 -2.16
N THR A 43 -7.24 -12.95 -0.86
CA THR A 43 -7.91 -13.79 0.14
C THR A 43 -8.66 -12.97 1.20
N MET A 44 -8.72 -11.64 1.08
CA MET A 44 -9.38 -10.80 2.09
C MET A 44 -10.86 -11.18 2.24
N HIS A 45 -11.35 -11.28 3.48
CA HIS A 45 -12.71 -11.70 3.81
C HIS A 45 -13.10 -13.12 3.36
N GLN A 46 -12.13 -13.98 3.07
CA GLN A 46 -12.38 -15.39 2.76
C GLN A 46 -11.98 -16.29 3.94
N VAL A 47 -12.47 -17.53 3.93
CA VAL A 47 -11.95 -18.57 4.84
C VAL A 47 -10.48 -18.81 4.47
N ASP A 48 -9.64 -19.02 5.49
CA ASP A 48 -8.18 -19.14 5.34
C ASP A 48 -7.51 -17.89 4.74
N GLU A 49 -8.00 -16.70 5.11
CA GLU A 49 -7.34 -15.42 4.82
C GLU A 49 -5.87 -15.45 5.26
N ALA A 50 -4.98 -15.15 4.32
CA ALA A 50 -3.54 -15.31 4.50
C ALA A 50 -2.76 -14.39 3.56
N VAL A 51 -1.52 -14.10 3.97
CA VAL A 51 -0.53 -13.35 3.18
C VAL A 51 0.84 -14.03 3.26
N ALA A 52 1.68 -13.84 2.25
CA ALA A 52 3.07 -14.27 2.31
C ALA A 52 3.86 -13.42 3.32
N ILE A 53 4.65 -14.08 4.17
CA ILE A 53 5.50 -13.38 5.16
C ILE A 53 6.48 -12.42 4.46
N ALA A 54 7.04 -12.82 3.32
CA ALA A 54 7.95 -11.99 2.53
C ALA A 54 7.28 -10.69 2.03
N ASP A 55 5.99 -10.72 1.68
CA ASP A 55 5.25 -9.53 1.25
C ASP A 55 5.02 -8.58 2.44
N LEU A 56 4.78 -9.13 3.64
CA LEU A 56 4.64 -8.34 4.87
C LEU A 56 5.95 -7.66 5.28
N GLU A 57 7.08 -8.37 5.16
CA GLU A 57 8.41 -7.82 5.39
C GLU A 57 8.74 -6.71 4.38
N THR A 58 8.44 -6.95 3.09
CA THR A 58 8.63 -5.95 2.02
C THR A 58 7.76 -4.72 2.23
N LEU A 59 6.49 -4.89 2.62
CA LEU A 59 5.59 -3.78 2.93
C LEU A 59 6.15 -2.92 4.08
N THR A 60 6.75 -3.57 5.09
CA THR A 60 7.37 -2.90 6.22
C THR A 60 8.53 -1.99 5.79
N THR A 61 9.41 -2.48 4.91
CA THR A 61 10.54 -1.67 4.41
C THR A 61 10.06 -0.52 3.51
N ILE A 62 9.02 -0.72 2.71
CA ILE A 62 8.42 0.34 1.89
C ILE A 62 7.86 1.47 2.78
N TYR A 63 7.09 1.14 3.82
CA TYR A 63 6.58 2.18 4.73
C TYR A 63 7.70 2.93 5.47
N ALA A 64 8.75 2.23 5.90
CA ALA A 64 9.91 2.88 6.51
C ALA A 64 10.60 3.87 5.56
N ASP A 65 10.74 3.52 4.28
CA ASP A 65 11.28 4.41 3.26
C ASP A 65 10.35 5.61 3.00
N ILE A 66 9.03 5.40 2.91
CA ILE A 66 8.05 6.48 2.77
C ILE A 66 8.17 7.50 3.91
N ILE A 67 8.26 7.03 5.16
CA ILE A 67 8.41 7.90 6.33
C ILE A 67 9.74 8.66 6.27
N THR A 68 10.82 7.98 5.90
CA THR A 68 12.15 8.60 5.78
C THR A 68 12.18 9.71 4.73
N ARG A 69 11.45 9.56 3.62
CA ARG A 69 11.35 10.58 2.56
C ARG A 69 10.39 11.72 2.91
N ALA A 70 9.50 11.51 3.88
CA ALA A 70 8.53 12.51 4.32
C ALA A 70 9.09 13.44 5.42
N ALA A 71 10.17 13.02 6.09
CA ALA A 71 10.92 13.81 7.06
C ALA A 71 11.79 14.86 6.35
#